data_AF-A0A3S4SX62-F1
#
_entry.id   AF-A0A3S4SX62-F1
#
_cell.length_a   1.000
_cell.length_b   1.000
_cell.length_c   1.000
_cell.angle_alpha   90.00
_cell.angle_beta   90.00
_cell.angle_gamma   90.00
#
_symmetry.space_group_name_H-M   'P 1'
#
loop_
_entity.id
_entity.type
_entity.pdbx_description
1 polymer ?
#
loop_
_entity_poly.entity_id
_entity_poly.type
_entity_poly.pdbx_seq_one_letter_code
_entity_poly.pdbx_strand_id
1 'polypeptide(L)'
;MQNKIDKITDILRRDDGISGAMHYSEQISWILFLKFLDDYEEELKLEAILNDKAYKSILQEKFSWSVWAAPKKDGKLDVKNALSGSDLLEFVNKELFPYLKSFKDNENFKSIEYKIGGIFEFIDNRIANGHTLREVINLVNELSLSKESDVFALGEVYEKLLKDMGSDGGNSGEFYTPRPLIKAMVEVINPKAKERIYDPSCGSCGFLVESFLHILYKDRTKSEKANLSVEELEFLKNDALFGLEARKKNKFKTTFL
;
A
#
# COMPACT_ATOMS: atom_id res chain seq x y z
N MET A 1 12.37 -12.05 1.24
CA MET A 1 11.41 -11.11 0.63
C MET A 1 11.99 -10.48 -0.65
N GLN A 2 13.16 -9.85 -0.60
CA GLN A 2 13.79 -9.18 -1.75
C GLN A 2 13.86 -10.01 -3.04
N ASN A 3 14.34 -11.25 -2.98
CA ASN A 3 14.42 -12.13 -4.16
C ASN A 3 13.07 -12.37 -4.85
N LYS A 4 11.96 -12.36 -4.10
CA LYS A 4 10.61 -12.52 -4.68
C LYS A 4 10.16 -11.26 -5.40
N ILE A 5 10.46 -10.09 -4.82
CA ILE A 5 10.18 -8.80 -5.46
C ILE A 5 10.99 -8.62 -6.73
N ASP A 6 12.27 -9.01 -6.71
CA ASP A 6 13.12 -8.95 -7.90
C ASP A 6 12.55 -9.86 -9.01
N LYS A 7 12.12 -11.08 -8.64
CA LYS A 7 11.43 -11.99 -9.57
C LYS A 7 10.13 -11.40 -10.11
N ILE A 8 9.28 -10.81 -9.27
CA ILE A 8 8.03 -10.14 -9.69
C ILE A 8 8.36 -9.01 -10.68
N THR A 9 9.38 -8.22 -10.38
CA THR A 9 9.82 -7.11 -11.24
C THR A 9 10.29 -7.62 -12.60
N ASP A 10 11.08 -8.70 -12.62
CA ASP A 10 11.57 -9.31 -13.86
C ASP A 10 10.46 -9.93 -14.71
N ILE A 11 9.42 -10.48 -14.07
CA ILE A 11 8.21 -10.96 -14.76
C ILE A 11 7.48 -9.79 -15.41
N LEU A 12 7.24 -8.71 -14.66
CA LEU A 12 6.52 -7.53 -15.15
C LEU A 12 7.29 -6.79 -16.24
N ARG A 13 8.62 -6.73 -16.18
CA ARG A 13 9.45 -6.11 -17.24
C ARG A 13 9.31 -6.79 -18.61
N ARG A 14 8.79 -8.02 -18.66
CA ARG A 14 8.58 -8.78 -19.91
C ARG A 14 7.15 -8.66 -20.45
N ASP A 15 6.27 -7.98 -19.72
CA ASP A 15 4.87 -7.81 -20.12
C ASP A 15 4.72 -6.61 -21.05
N ASP A 16 3.99 -6.78 -22.15
CA ASP A 16 3.83 -5.75 -23.19
C ASP A 16 3.13 -4.48 -22.70
N GLY A 17 2.38 -4.55 -21.60
CA GLY A 17 1.71 -3.40 -21.01
C GLY A 17 2.60 -2.56 -20.08
N ILE A 18 3.81 -3.02 -19.78
CA ILE A 18 4.72 -2.43 -18.81
C ILE A 18 5.90 -1.75 -19.53
N SER A 19 6.15 -0.49 -19.19
CA SER A 19 7.23 0.30 -19.78
C SER A 19 7.91 1.13 -18.70
N GLY A 20 9.15 0.78 -18.39
CA GLY A 20 9.97 1.45 -17.39
C GLY A 20 9.57 1.17 -15.93
N ALA A 21 10.37 1.70 -15.01
CA ALA A 21 10.22 1.50 -13.58
C ALA A 21 8.92 2.03 -12.99
N MET A 22 8.40 3.12 -13.55
CA MET A 22 7.15 3.71 -13.09
C MET A 22 5.99 2.72 -13.23
N HIS A 23 5.86 2.06 -14.39
CA HIS A 23 4.74 1.14 -14.62
C HIS A 23 4.83 -0.09 -13.73
N TYR A 24 5.97 -0.80 -13.68
CA TYR A 24 6.02 -2.01 -12.84
C TYR A 24 5.87 -1.67 -11.36
N SER A 25 6.43 -0.55 -10.88
CA SER A 25 6.29 -0.16 -9.48
C SER A 25 4.84 0.16 -9.12
N GLU A 26 4.10 0.86 -10.00
CA GLU A 26 2.66 1.10 -9.83
C GLU A 26 1.89 -0.22 -9.77
N GLN A 27 2.18 -1.16 -10.68
CA GLN A 27 1.47 -2.43 -10.73
C GLN A 27 1.77 -3.35 -9.54
N ILE A 28 3.02 -3.42 -9.09
CA ILE A 28 3.38 -4.16 -7.87
C ILE A 28 2.68 -3.54 -6.64
N SER A 29 2.63 -2.20 -6.58
CA SER A 29 2.10 -1.48 -5.42
C SER A 29 0.63 -1.79 -5.15
N TRP A 30 -0.24 -1.77 -6.16
CA TRP A 30 -1.66 -2.03 -5.92
C TRP A 30 -1.93 -3.50 -5.59
N ILE A 31 -1.17 -4.44 -6.16
CA ILE A 31 -1.29 -5.88 -5.86
C ILE A 31 -0.86 -6.15 -4.41
N LEU A 32 0.29 -5.60 -4.00
CA LEU A 32 0.77 -5.69 -2.62
C LEU A 32 -0.22 -5.03 -1.65
N PHE A 33 -0.77 -3.88 -2.02
CA PHE A 33 -1.76 -3.18 -1.20
C PHE A 33 -2.99 -4.05 -0.93
N LEU A 34 -3.56 -4.71 -1.94
CA LEU A 34 -4.72 -5.59 -1.74
C LEU A 34 -4.40 -6.82 -0.90
N LYS A 35 -3.20 -7.40 -1.05
CA LYS A 35 -2.74 -8.50 -0.17
C LYS A 35 -2.63 -8.03 1.28
N PHE A 36 -2.03 -6.85 1.48
CA PHE A 36 -1.87 -6.27 2.81
C PHE A 36 -3.21 -5.92 3.44
N LEU A 37 -4.15 -5.38 2.67
CA LEU A 37 -5.49 -5.07 3.12
C LEU A 37 -6.25 -6.32 3.60
N ASP A 38 -6.10 -7.45 2.89
CA ASP A 38 -6.69 -8.74 3.28
C ASP A 38 -6.08 -9.26 4.59
N ASP A 39 -4.74 -9.24 4.73
CA ASP A 39 -4.08 -9.65 5.98
C ASP A 39 -4.49 -8.77 7.16
N TYR A 40 -4.55 -7.46 6.96
CA TYR A 40 -4.99 -6.49 7.95
C TYR A 40 -6.46 -6.71 8.35
N GLU A 41 -7.33 -6.98 7.39
CA GLU A 41 -8.74 -7.27 7.66
C GLU A 41 -8.91 -8.57 8.47
N GLU A 42 -8.11 -9.60 8.20
CA GLU A 42 -8.12 -10.84 8.99
C GLU A 42 -7.73 -10.59 10.46
N GLU A 43 -6.74 -9.73 10.72
CA GLU A 43 -6.40 -9.31 12.08
C GLU A 43 -7.57 -8.59 12.77
N LEU A 44 -8.26 -7.69 12.08
CA LEU A 44 -9.43 -6.99 12.62
C LEU A 44 -10.61 -7.93 12.89
N LYS A 45 -10.83 -8.93 12.02
CA LYS A 45 -11.85 -9.97 12.23
C LYS A 45 -11.53 -10.79 13.49
N LEU A 46 -10.27 -11.20 13.65
CA LEU A 46 -9.83 -11.94 14.83
C LEU A 46 -10.01 -11.11 16.11
N GLU A 47 -9.62 -9.83 16.09
CA GLU A 47 -9.83 -8.91 17.22
C GLU A 47 -11.32 -8.75 17.55
N ALA A 48 -12.18 -8.60 16.56
CA ALA A 48 -13.62 -8.48 16.77
C ALA A 48 -14.21 -9.75 17.40
N ILE A 49 -13.79 -10.94 16.94
CA ILE A 49 -14.17 -12.23 17.52
C ILE A 49 -13.74 -12.31 18.99
N LEU A 50 -12.49 -11.96 19.30
CA LEU A 50 -11.96 -12.01 20.67
C LEU A 50 -12.68 -11.05 21.63
N ASN A 51 -13.26 -9.98 21.11
CA ASN A 51 -14.00 -8.97 21.88
C ASN A 51 -15.53 -9.15 21.79
N ASP A 52 -16.04 -10.26 21.25
CA ASP A 52 -17.47 -10.52 21.03
C ASP A 52 -18.21 -9.39 20.27
N LYS A 53 -17.53 -8.77 19.29
CA LYS A 53 -18.08 -7.70 18.45
C LYS A 53 -18.38 -8.20 17.04
N ALA A 54 -19.46 -7.69 16.46
CA ALA A 54 -19.71 -7.87 15.04
C ALA A 54 -18.68 -7.07 14.22
N TYR A 55 -18.12 -7.70 13.20
CA TYR A 55 -17.21 -7.07 12.25
C TYR A 55 -17.88 -6.90 10.88
N LYS A 56 -17.72 -5.72 10.28
CA LYS A 56 -18.15 -5.45 8.91
C LYS A 56 -16.91 -5.41 8.02
N SER A 57 -16.85 -6.30 7.04
CA SER A 57 -15.77 -6.30 6.05
C SER A 57 -15.70 -5.00 5.28
N ILE A 58 -14.46 -4.57 5.01
CA ILE A 58 -14.07 -3.44 4.18
C ILE A 58 -14.45 -3.73 2.72
N LEU A 59 -14.10 -4.93 2.24
CA LEU A 59 -14.43 -5.38 0.89
C LEU A 59 -15.57 -6.39 0.90
N GLN A 60 -16.39 -6.39 -0.14
CA GLN A 60 -17.32 -7.50 -0.38
C GLN A 60 -16.51 -8.77 -0.63
N GLU A 61 -17.05 -9.91 -0.19
CA GLU A 61 -16.39 -11.22 -0.23
C GLU A 61 -15.83 -11.56 -1.62
N LYS A 62 -16.58 -11.28 -2.71
CA LYS A 62 -16.09 -11.56 -4.07
C LYS A 62 -14.83 -10.81 -4.47
N PHE A 63 -14.48 -9.73 -3.78
CA PHE A 63 -13.30 -8.89 -4.00
C PHE A 63 -12.20 -9.08 -2.95
N SER A 64 -12.40 -9.95 -1.95
CA SER A 64 -11.33 -10.29 -1.00
C SER A 64 -10.22 -11.07 -1.68
N TRP A 65 -8.98 -10.85 -1.24
CA TRP A 65 -7.82 -11.50 -1.85
C TRP A 65 -7.93 -13.02 -1.76
N SER A 66 -8.42 -13.52 -0.63
CA SER A 66 -8.69 -14.94 -0.38
C SER A 66 -9.68 -15.59 -1.36
N VAL A 67 -10.49 -14.82 -2.09
CA VAL A 67 -11.49 -15.35 -3.05
C VAL A 67 -11.01 -15.25 -4.49
N TRP A 68 -10.68 -14.05 -4.99
CA TRP A 68 -10.35 -13.89 -6.41
C TRP A 68 -8.85 -14.11 -6.71
N ALA A 69 -7.98 -13.68 -5.79
CA ALA A 69 -6.53 -13.69 -5.99
C ALA A 69 -5.91 -15.01 -5.54
N ALA A 70 -6.29 -15.53 -4.38
CA ALA A 70 -5.71 -16.75 -3.83
C ALA A 70 -6.77 -17.70 -3.25
N PRO A 71 -7.74 -18.16 -4.07
CA PRO A 71 -8.73 -19.13 -3.62
C PRO A 71 -8.05 -20.37 -3.07
N LYS A 72 -8.50 -20.87 -1.92
CA LYS A 72 -7.90 -22.05 -1.29
C LYS A 72 -8.85 -23.25 -1.32
N LYS A 73 -8.29 -24.42 -1.57
CA LYS A 73 -8.90 -25.72 -1.39
C LYS A 73 -7.96 -26.60 -0.58
N ASP A 74 -8.44 -27.18 0.51
CA ASP A 74 -7.66 -28.00 1.44
C ASP A 74 -6.39 -27.28 1.97
N GLY A 75 -6.51 -25.97 2.23
CA GLY A 75 -5.42 -25.12 2.73
C GLY A 75 -4.36 -24.73 1.69
N LYS A 76 -4.50 -25.17 0.43
CA LYS A 76 -3.60 -24.84 -0.68
C LYS A 76 -4.31 -24.01 -1.74
N LEU A 77 -3.55 -23.27 -2.55
CA LEU A 77 -4.10 -22.53 -3.69
C LEU A 77 -4.87 -23.48 -4.62
N ASP A 78 -6.14 -23.18 -4.88
CA ASP A 78 -6.98 -23.88 -5.84
C ASP A 78 -6.64 -23.40 -7.25
N VAL A 79 -5.53 -23.91 -7.78
CA VAL A 79 -5.01 -23.55 -9.11
C VAL A 79 -6.04 -23.81 -10.21
N LYS A 80 -6.96 -24.76 -10.01
CA LYS A 80 -7.96 -25.13 -11.01
C LYS A 80 -9.05 -24.07 -11.14
N ASN A 81 -9.49 -23.51 -10.01
CA ASN A 81 -10.58 -22.53 -9.98
C ASN A 81 -10.08 -21.07 -9.92
N ALA A 82 -8.78 -20.85 -9.69
CA ALA A 82 -8.18 -19.53 -9.74
C ALA A 82 -8.26 -18.94 -11.16
N LEU A 83 -8.81 -17.73 -11.27
CA LEU A 83 -8.89 -16.99 -12.53
C LEU A 83 -7.50 -16.79 -13.14
N SER A 84 -7.35 -16.95 -14.46
CA SER A 84 -6.09 -16.71 -15.17
C SER A 84 -6.37 -16.23 -16.59
N GLY A 85 -5.36 -15.71 -17.28
CA GLY A 85 -5.50 -15.30 -18.68
C GLY A 85 -6.54 -14.20 -18.86
N SER A 86 -7.37 -14.30 -19.90
CA SER A 86 -8.40 -13.30 -20.22
C SER A 86 -9.37 -13.05 -19.07
N ASP A 87 -9.81 -14.12 -18.39
CA ASP A 87 -10.86 -14.05 -17.38
C ASP A 87 -10.38 -13.26 -16.15
N LEU A 88 -9.11 -13.42 -15.79
CA LEU A 88 -8.50 -12.64 -14.72
C LEU A 88 -8.41 -11.15 -15.07
N LEU A 89 -7.99 -10.82 -16.30
CA LEU A 89 -7.92 -9.43 -16.75
C LEU A 89 -9.30 -8.80 -16.83
N GLU A 90 -10.30 -9.55 -17.30
CA GLU A 90 -11.66 -9.08 -17.39
C GLU A 90 -12.22 -8.77 -15.99
N PHE A 91 -12.06 -9.69 -15.04
CA PHE A 91 -12.46 -9.47 -13.65
C PHE A 91 -11.76 -8.25 -13.04
N VAL A 92 -10.44 -8.15 -13.18
CA VAL A 92 -9.66 -7.05 -12.59
C VAL A 92 -10.07 -5.71 -13.20
N ASN A 93 -10.14 -5.62 -14.52
CA ASN A 93 -10.38 -4.37 -15.23
C ASN A 93 -11.85 -3.92 -15.19
N LYS A 94 -12.80 -4.86 -15.28
CA LYS A 94 -14.23 -4.54 -15.41
C LYS A 94 -15.02 -4.65 -14.12
N GLU A 95 -14.52 -5.37 -13.11
CA GLU A 95 -15.22 -5.51 -11.82
C GLU A 95 -14.43 -4.93 -10.66
N LEU A 96 -13.21 -5.41 -10.41
CA LEU A 96 -12.43 -5.06 -9.22
C LEU A 96 -12.06 -3.57 -9.19
N PHE A 97 -11.44 -3.05 -10.26
CA PHE A 97 -11.03 -1.64 -10.31
C PHE A 97 -12.23 -0.69 -10.22
N PRO A 98 -13.33 -0.89 -10.99
CA PRO A 98 -14.54 -0.08 -10.84
C PRO A 98 -15.13 -0.11 -9.42
N TYR A 99 -15.13 -1.27 -8.77
CA TYR A 99 -15.58 -1.42 -7.38
C TYR A 99 -14.73 -0.60 -6.41
N LEU A 100 -13.40 -0.73 -6.47
CA LEU A 100 -12.49 0.00 -5.59
C LEU A 100 -12.57 1.52 -5.82
N LYS A 101 -12.66 1.95 -7.09
CA LYS A 101 -12.85 3.36 -7.47
C LYS A 101 -14.14 3.96 -6.92
N SER A 102 -15.20 3.16 -6.75
CA SER A 102 -16.49 3.63 -6.23
C SER A 102 -16.42 4.13 -4.79
N PHE A 103 -15.40 3.73 -4.03
CA PHE A 103 -15.29 4.14 -2.63
C PHE A 103 -14.92 5.61 -2.43
N LYS A 104 -14.49 6.31 -3.49
CA LYS A 104 -14.21 7.76 -3.43
C LYS A 104 -15.44 8.60 -3.11
N ASP A 105 -16.62 8.03 -3.34
CA ASP A 105 -17.91 8.66 -3.06
C ASP A 105 -18.34 8.50 -1.58
N ASN A 106 -17.52 7.85 -0.74
CA ASN A 106 -17.77 7.72 0.69
C ASN A 106 -17.70 9.10 1.39
N GLU A 107 -18.76 9.46 2.11
CA GLU A 107 -18.85 10.76 2.81
C GLU A 107 -17.84 10.90 3.96
N ASN A 108 -17.40 9.79 4.54
CA ASN A 108 -16.38 9.79 5.59
C ASN A 108 -14.98 9.79 4.96
N PHE A 109 -14.43 10.99 4.75
CA PHE A 109 -13.08 11.18 4.19
C PHE A 109 -11.95 10.58 5.03
N LYS A 110 -12.20 10.23 6.30
CA LYS A 110 -11.23 9.55 7.17
C LYS A 110 -11.30 8.02 7.07
N SER A 111 -12.33 7.47 6.44
CA SER A 111 -12.52 6.02 6.32
C SER A 111 -11.46 5.36 5.44
N ILE A 112 -11.19 4.08 5.69
CA ILE A 112 -10.27 3.30 4.86
C ILE A 112 -10.82 3.13 3.45
N GLU A 113 -12.14 3.02 3.30
CA GLU A 113 -12.82 2.93 2.01
C GLU A 113 -12.56 4.21 1.19
N TYR A 114 -12.76 5.39 1.76
CA TYR A 114 -12.46 6.65 1.06
C TYR A 114 -10.99 6.71 0.59
N LYS A 115 -10.05 6.30 1.45
CA LYS A 115 -8.62 6.22 1.11
C LYS A 115 -8.36 5.23 -0.05
N ILE A 116 -9.00 4.06 -0.04
CA ILE A 116 -8.95 3.07 -1.14
C ILE A 116 -9.45 3.72 -2.44
N GLY A 117 -10.60 4.39 -2.40
CA GLY A 117 -11.17 5.09 -3.55
C GLY A 117 -10.21 6.14 -4.14
N GLY A 118 -9.59 6.94 -3.26
CA GLY A 118 -8.60 7.95 -3.67
C GLY A 118 -7.33 7.35 -4.27
N ILE A 119 -6.88 6.18 -3.81
CA ILE A 119 -5.74 5.45 -4.41
C ILE A 119 -6.13 4.96 -5.81
N PHE A 120 -7.24 4.23 -5.92
CA PHE A 120 -7.63 3.54 -7.14
C PHE A 120 -8.20 4.47 -8.21
N GLU A 121 -8.62 5.70 -7.87
CA GLU A 121 -9.09 6.69 -8.85
C GLU A 121 -8.05 7.01 -9.94
N PHE A 122 -6.77 7.02 -9.60
CA PHE A 122 -5.69 7.48 -10.49
C PHE A 122 -4.82 6.37 -11.07
N ILE A 123 -5.15 5.11 -10.78
CA ILE A 123 -4.42 3.95 -11.29
C ILE A 123 -5.34 3.03 -12.08
N ASP A 124 -4.75 2.34 -13.04
CA ASP A 124 -5.38 1.30 -13.83
C ASP A 124 -4.44 0.10 -13.88
N ASN A 125 -5.01 -1.10 -14.04
CA ASN A 125 -4.20 -2.25 -14.35
C ASN A 125 -3.62 -2.08 -15.76
N ARG A 126 -2.30 -2.16 -15.86
CA ARG A 126 -1.55 -2.06 -17.12
C ARG A 126 -1.03 -3.40 -17.59
N ILE A 127 -1.08 -4.44 -16.76
CA ILE A 127 -0.56 -5.76 -17.11
C ILE A 127 -1.43 -6.33 -18.25
N ALA A 128 -0.82 -6.53 -19.41
CA ALA A 128 -1.49 -6.91 -20.64
C ALA A 128 -1.77 -8.41 -20.71
N ASN A 129 -0.97 -9.24 -20.05
CA ASN A 129 -1.13 -10.68 -20.04
C ASN A 129 -1.63 -11.20 -18.67
N GLY A 130 -2.81 -11.81 -18.66
CA GLY A 130 -3.41 -12.33 -17.43
C GLY A 130 -2.67 -13.52 -16.82
N HIS A 131 -1.87 -14.26 -17.59
CA HIS A 131 -0.97 -15.28 -17.03
C HIS A 131 0.20 -14.64 -16.28
N THR A 132 0.74 -13.52 -16.78
CA THR A 132 1.72 -12.70 -16.06
C THR A 132 1.13 -12.20 -14.74
N LEU A 133 -0.07 -11.62 -14.77
CA LEU A 133 -0.76 -11.15 -13.57
C LEU A 133 -0.98 -12.29 -12.56
N ARG A 134 -1.39 -13.47 -13.02
CA ARG A 134 -1.53 -14.67 -12.18
C ARG A 134 -0.21 -15.07 -11.53
N GLU A 135 0.90 -15.09 -12.27
CA GLU A 135 2.22 -15.41 -11.70
C GLU A 135 2.63 -14.41 -10.62
N VAL A 136 2.41 -13.11 -10.87
CA VAL A 136 2.68 -12.04 -9.88
C VAL A 136 1.83 -12.21 -8.62
N ILE A 137 0.51 -12.43 -8.78
CA ILE A 137 -0.41 -12.67 -7.65
C ILE A 137 0.06 -13.86 -6.80
N ASN A 138 0.45 -14.96 -7.44
CA ASN A 138 0.92 -16.14 -6.72
C ASN A 138 2.17 -15.83 -5.90
N LEU A 139 3.15 -15.12 -6.48
CA LEU A 139 4.37 -14.73 -5.77
C LEU A 139 4.08 -13.77 -4.60
N VAL A 140 3.17 -12.81 -4.80
CA VAL A 140 2.73 -11.89 -3.74
C VAL A 140 1.99 -12.65 -2.64
N ASN A 141 1.16 -13.63 -2.97
CA ASN A 141 0.43 -14.41 -1.98
C ASN A 141 1.34 -15.22 -1.04
N GLU A 142 2.52 -15.61 -1.52
CA GLU A 142 3.53 -16.28 -0.68
C GLU A 142 4.33 -15.31 0.21
N LEU A 143 4.07 -14.00 0.14
CA LEU A 143 4.59 -13.05 1.10
C LEU A 143 3.74 -13.14 2.37
N SER A 144 4.36 -13.59 3.46
CA SER A 144 3.79 -13.46 4.80
C SER A 144 3.96 -12.01 5.24
N LEU A 145 2.87 -11.31 5.54
CA LEU A 145 2.88 -9.91 5.99
C LEU A 145 2.30 -9.74 7.42
N SER A 146 2.14 -10.82 8.16
CA SER A 146 1.43 -10.87 9.45
C SER A 146 2.30 -10.51 10.67
N LYS A 147 3.57 -10.14 10.49
CA LYS A 147 4.43 -9.71 11.59
C LYS A 147 4.85 -8.26 11.40
N GLU A 148 5.05 -7.55 12.51
CA GLU A 148 5.58 -6.17 12.50
C GLU A 148 6.92 -6.08 11.73
N SER A 149 7.75 -7.13 11.81
CA SER A 149 8.97 -7.28 11.00
C SER A 149 8.72 -7.33 9.49
N ASP A 150 7.59 -7.89 9.08
CA ASP A 150 7.23 -8.04 7.67
C ASP A 150 6.72 -6.71 7.09
N VAL A 151 6.09 -5.87 7.92
CA VAL A 151 5.71 -4.49 7.56
C VAL A 151 6.95 -3.63 7.32
N PHE A 152 7.98 -3.73 8.16
CA PHE A 152 9.26 -3.05 7.91
C PHE A 152 9.92 -3.52 6.62
N ALA A 153 9.94 -4.84 6.38
CA ALA A 153 10.48 -5.42 5.15
C ALA A 153 9.68 -4.98 3.89
N LEU A 154 8.36 -4.82 4.00
CA LEU A 154 7.52 -4.27 2.94
C LEU A 154 7.84 -2.79 2.69
N GLY A 155 8.11 -2.03 3.75
CA GLY A 155 8.60 -0.66 3.67
C GLY A 155 9.91 -0.59 2.88
N GLU A 156 10.90 -1.44 3.18
CA GLU A 156 12.16 -1.51 2.43
C GLU A 156 11.95 -1.88 0.95
N VAL A 157 11.02 -2.80 0.68
CA VAL A 157 10.63 -3.15 -0.69
C VAL A 157 10.03 -1.95 -1.42
N TYR A 158 9.10 -1.24 -0.78
CA TYR A 158 8.47 -0.05 -1.36
C TYR A 158 9.50 1.06 -1.60
N GLU A 159 10.42 1.26 -0.66
CA GLU A 159 11.55 2.18 -0.80
C GLU A 159 12.44 1.84 -1.99
N LYS A 160 12.72 0.55 -2.21
CA LYS A 160 13.46 0.12 -3.40
C LYS A 160 12.67 0.44 -4.67
N LEU A 161 11.38 0.13 -4.72
CA LEU A 161 10.53 0.44 -5.88
C LEU A 161 10.51 1.95 -6.17
N LEU A 162 10.43 2.79 -5.13
CA LEU A 162 10.52 4.25 -5.23
C LEU A 162 11.88 4.73 -5.75
N LYS A 163 12.96 4.16 -5.22
CA LYS A 163 14.33 4.49 -5.63
C LYS A 163 14.59 4.09 -7.08
N ASP A 164 14.16 2.90 -7.48
CA ASP A 164 14.30 2.40 -8.84
C ASP A 164 13.52 3.29 -9.81
N MET A 165 12.30 3.72 -9.45
CA MET A 165 11.56 4.74 -10.21
C MET A 165 12.37 6.04 -10.37
N GLY A 166 12.94 6.56 -9.28
CA GLY A 166 13.74 7.80 -9.31
C GLY A 166 15.06 7.70 -10.09
N SER A 167 15.60 6.49 -10.25
CA SER A 167 16.91 6.24 -10.87
C SER A 167 16.85 5.90 -12.36
N ASP A 168 15.67 5.61 -12.91
CA ASP A 168 15.47 5.07 -14.27
C ASP A 168 15.66 6.11 -15.42
N GLY A 169 16.45 7.16 -15.20
CA GLY A 169 16.91 8.09 -16.25
C GLY A 169 15.86 9.01 -16.89
N GLY A 170 14.58 8.90 -16.53
CA GLY A 170 13.51 9.85 -16.92
C GLY A 170 13.33 11.01 -15.93
N ASN A 171 12.29 11.85 -16.14
CA ASN A 171 11.86 12.93 -15.20
C ASN A 171 11.43 12.41 -13.79
N SER A 172 11.64 11.14 -13.49
CA SER A 172 11.23 10.47 -12.27
C SER A 172 12.08 10.85 -11.03
N GLY A 173 13.27 11.44 -11.24
CA GLY A 173 14.11 11.97 -10.15
C GLY A 173 13.51 13.19 -9.42
N GLU A 174 12.45 13.79 -9.96
CA GLU A 174 11.76 14.95 -9.36
C GLU A 174 10.98 14.61 -8.07
N PHE A 175 10.76 13.33 -7.74
CA PHE A 175 9.81 12.91 -6.70
C PHE A 175 10.42 12.18 -5.49
N TYR A 176 11.75 12.06 -5.41
CA TYR A 176 12.42 11.30 -4.33
C TYR A 176 13.47 12.11 -3.58
N THR A 177 13.33 12.16 -2.25
CA THR A 177 14.36 12.69 -1.34
C THR A 177 15.04 11.52 -0.62
N PRO A 178 16.39 11.44 -0.58
CA PRO A 178 17.11 10.36 0.09
C PRO A 178 16.71 10.21 1.57
N ARG A 179 16.40 8.97 1.99
CA ARG A 179 15.96 8.69 3.37
C ARG A 179 16.93 9.12 4.48
N PRO A 180 18.27 9.02 4.33
CA PRO A 180 19.18 9.54 5.34
C PRO A 180 19.04 11.05 5.57
N LEU A 181 18.74 11.81 4.52
CA LEU A 181 18.52 13.26 4.62
C LEU A 181 17.21 13.57 5.34
N ILE A 182 16.12 12.89 4.97
CA ILE A 182 14.82 13.04 5.65
C ILE A 182 14.97 12.74 7.15
N LYS A 183 15.62 11.63 7.49
CA LYS A 183 15.84 11.23 8.88
C LYS A 183 16.59 12.29 9.67
N ALA A 184 17.71 12.79 9.14
CA ALA A 184 18.48 13.84 9.79
C ALA A 184 17.64 15.13 10.01
N MET A 185 16.81 15.50 9.03
CA MET A 185 15.94 16.67 9.16
C MET A 185 14.85 16.47 10.22
N VAL A 186 14.18 15.32 10.24
CA VAL A 186 13.16 14.99 11.24
C VAL A 186 13.76 14.90 12.64
N GLU A 187 14.96 14.33 12.79
CA GLU A 187 15.68 14.28 14.07
C GLU A 187 15.96 15.68 14.64
N VAL A 188 16.34 16.63 13.79
CA VAL A 188 16.58 18.03 14.18
C VAL A 188 15.28 18.76 14.51
N ILE A 189 14.24 18.58 13.69
CA ILE A 189 12.92 19.18 13.93
C ILE A 189 12.27 18.62 15.19
N ASN A 190 12.47 17.32 15.44
CA ASN A 190 12.01 16.59 16.62
C ASN A 190 10.50 16.74 16.91
N PRO A 191 9.62 16.43 15.94
CA PRO A 191 8.19 16.63 16.08
C PRO A 191 7.60 15.84 17.25
N LYS A 192 6.54 16.37 17.86
CA LYS A 192 5.90 15.84 19.08
C LYS A 192 4.49 15.34 18.84
N ALA A 193 4.02 14.50 19.76
CA ALA A 193 2.63 14.11 19.81
C ALA A 193 1.72 15.34 19.92
N LYS A 194 0.53 15.28 19.29
CA LYS A 194 -0.43 16.39 19.17
C LYS A 194 0.00 17.57 18.30
N GLU A 195 1.16 17.53 17.64
CA GLU A 195 1.54 18.51 16.63
C GLU A 195 1.03 18.11 15.23
N ARG A 196 0.73 19.12 14.40
CA ARG A 196 0.38 18.92 12.99
C ARG A 196 1.61 19.11 12.11
N ILE A 197 1.86 18.15 11.24
CA ILE A 197 2.95 18.13 10.27
C ILE A 197 2.32 18.29 8.89
N TYR A 198 2.80 19.29 8.14
CA TYR A 198 2.34 19.56 6.79
C TYR A 198 3.51 19.56 5.81
N ASP A 199 3.41 18.74 4.77
CA ASP A 199 4.33 18.71 3.65
C ASP A 199 3.62 19.19 2.36
N PRO A 200 3.91 20.41 1.86
CA PRO A 200 3.22 20.97 0.71
C PRO A 200 3.64 20.36 -0.65
N SER A 201 4.66 19.50 -0.66
CA SER A 201 5.19 18.82 -1.85
C SER A 201 5.63 17.41 -1.47
N CYS A 202 4.68 16.63 -0.98
CA CYS A 202 5.00 15.43 -0.20
C CYS A 202 5.58 14.28 -1.03
N GLY A 203 5.41 14.27 -2.35
CA GLY A 203 5.93 13.23 -3.22
C GLY A 203 5.50 11.84 -2.74
N SER A 204 6.48 11.01 -2.40
CA SER A 204 6.26 9.68 -1.80
C SER A 204 5.92 9.69 -0.30
N CYS A 205 5.55 10.84 0.27
CA CYS A 205 5.27 11.09 1.69
C CYS A 205 6.46 10.81 2.65
N GLY A 206 7.70 10.94 2.17
CA GLY A 206 8.90 10.58 2.94
C GLY A 206 9.02 11.27 4.30
N PHE A 207 8.81 12.59 4.35
CA PHE A 207 8.87 13.37 5.59
C PHE A 207 7.71 13.03 6.54
N LEU A 208 6.50 12.80 6.01
CA LEU A 208 5.33 12.49 6.81
C LEU A 208 5.46 11.13 7.49
N VAL A 209 5.90 10.12 6.73
CA VAL A 209 6.15 8.77 7.27
C VAL A 209 7.27 8.79 8.32
N GLU A 210 8.39 9.46 8.05
CA GLU A 210 9.49 9.52 9.02
C GLU A 210 9.08 10.28 10.28
N SER A 211 8.31 11.36 10.17
CA SER A 211 7.80 12.11 11.32
C SER A 211 6.83 11.27 12.16
N PHE A 212 5.95 10.50 11.52
CA PHE A 212 5.08 9.55 12.20
C PHE A 212 5.87 8.51 12.99
N LEU A 213 6.87 7.89 12.35
CA LEU A 213 7.72 6.88 12.98
C LEU A 213 8.56 7.47 14.13
N HIS A 214 9.05 8.70 13.99
CA HIS A 214 9.78 9.44 15.02
C HIS A 214 8.94 9.68 16.27
N ILE A 215 7.65 10.00 16.12
CA ILE A 215 6.73 10.17 17.26
C ILE A 215 6.31 8.81 17.83
N LEU A 216 6.06 7.82 16.98
CA LEU A 216 5.53 6.52 17.38
C LEU A 216 6.56 5.66 18.14
N TYR A 217 7.84 5.76 17.80
CA TYR A 217 8.89 4.92 18.37
C TYR A 217 9.88 5.73 19.20
N LYS A 218 10.18 5.22 20.38
CA LYS A 218 11.30 5.69 21.21
C LYS A 218 12.63 5.13 20.72
N ASP A 219 12.65 3.85 20.32
CA ASP A 219 13.81 3.19 19.73
C ASP A 219 13.35 2.26 18.60
N ARG A 220 13.51 2.71 17.35
CA ARG A 220 13.13 1.94 16.16
C ARG A 220 13.94 0.65 16.00
N THR A 221 15.17 0.58 16.51
CA THR A 221 16.03 -0.60 16.35
C THR A 221 15.58 -1.77 17.23
N LYS A 222 14.84 -1.47 18.30
CA LYS A 222 14.28 -2.44 19.23
C LYS A 222 12.76 -2.58 19.10
N SER A 223 12.16 -1.89 18.13
CA SER A 223 10.70 -1.73 18.02
C SER A 223 10.05 -1.22 19.31
N GLU A 224 10.77 -0.42 20.10
CA GLU A 224 10.27 0.15 21.36
C GLU A 224 9.38 1.35 21.04
N LYS A 225 8.07 1.19 21.22
CA LYS A 225 7.08 2.26 21.02
C LYS A 225 7.23 3.35 22.09
N ALA A 226 6.95 4.59 21.71
CA ALA A 226 6.86 5.71 22.63
C ALA A 226 5.67 5.51 23.59
N ASN A 227 5.78 6.06 24.80
CA ASN A 227 4.70 6.03 25.78
C ASN A 227 3.65 7.11 25.45
N LEU A 228 2.83 6.87 24.43
CA LEU A 228 1.74 7.75 24.01
C LEU A 228 0.44 7.36 24.71
N SER A 229 -0.32 8.36 25.17
CA SER A 229 -1.71 8.17 25.58
C SER A 229 -2.59 7.73 24.41
N VAL A 230 -3.77 7.18 24.71
CA VAL A 230 -4.75 6.79 23.68
C VAL A 230 -5.11 7.98 22.79
N GLU A 231 -5.35 9.15 23.38
CA GLU A 231 -5.66 10.38 22.67
C GLU A 231 -4.52 10.83 21.74
N GLU A 232 -3.26 10.73 22.20
CA GLU A 232 -2.09 11.09 21.39
C GLU A 232 -1.93 10.14 20.21
N LEU A 233 -2.16 8.83 20.43
CA LEU A 233 -2.08 7.83 19.38
C LEU A 233 -3.21 8.02 18.36
N GLU A 234 -4.43 8.29 18.81
CA GLU A 234 -5.56 8.58 17.92
C GLU A 234 -5.34 9.85 17.10
N PHE A 235 -4.84 10.92 17.74
CA PHE A 235 -4.49 12.14 17.04
C PHE A 235 -3.37 11.90 16.01
N LEU A 236 -2.31 11.19 16.39
CA LEU A 236 -1.20 10.87 15.49
C LEU A 236 -1.68 10.10 14.25
N LYS A 237 -2.62 9.17 14.43
CA LYS A 237 -3.17 8.34 13.35
C LYS A 237 -4.14 9.08 12.43
N ASN A 238 -4.89 10.06 12.94
CA ASN A 238 -6.05 10.60 12.22
C ASN A 238 -5.99 12.10 11.91
N ASP A 239 -5.12 12.85 12.59
CA ASP A 239 -5.19 14.32 12.64
C ASP A 239 -3.83 15.03 12.60
N ALA A 240 -2.71 14.28 12.63
CA ALA A 240 -1.37 14.86 12.68
C ALA A 240 -0.76 15.14 11.30
N LEU A 241 -1.00 14.31 10.29
CA LEU A 241 -0.22 14.34 9.04
C LEU A 241 -1.03 14.91 7.88
N PHE A 242 -0.49 15.89 7.18
CA PHE A 242 -1.11 16.51 6.01
C PHE A 242 -0.09 16.61 4.88
N GLY A 243 -0.50 16.24 3.67
CA GLY A 243 0.35 16.29 2.48
C GLY A 243 -0.38 16.96 1.32
N LEU A 244 0.37 17.60 0.43
CA LEU A 244 -0.11 17.98 -0.89
C LEU A 244 0.90 17.49 -1.94
N GLU A 245 0.39 16.84 -2.98
CA GLU A 245 1.20 16.40 -4.11
C GLU A 245 0.56 16.87 -5.41
N ALA A 246 1.31 17.68 -6.17
CA ALA A 246 0.84 18.25 -7.41
C ALA A 246 1.24 17.37 -8.59
N ARG A 247 0.45 16.35 -8.91
CA ARG A 247 0.62 15.64 -10.19
C ARG A 247 0.14 16.53 -11.34
N LYS A 248 0.90 16.57 -12.44
CA LYS A 248 0.67 17.39 -13.67
C LYS A 248 -0.73 17.28 -14.31
N LYS A 249 -1.65 16.46 -13.78
CA LYS A 249 -3.02 16.35 -14.27
C LYS A 249 -4.14 16.80 -13.34
N ASN A 250 -3.94 17.12 -12.07
CA ASN A 250 -4.99 17.79 -11.27
C ASN A 250 -4.46 18.27 -9.90
N LYS A 251 -4.89 19.46 -9.49
CA LYS A 251 -4.64 20.04 -8.17
C LYS A 251 -5.53 19.33 -7.15
N PHE A 252 -4.99 18.45 -6.33
CA PHE A 252 -5.72 17.89 -5.20
C PHE A 252 -5.19 18.42 -3.86
N LYS A 253 -6.13 18.88 -3.04
CA LYS A 253 -5.98 19.04 -1.59
C LYS A 253 -6.47 17.74 -0.98
N THR A 254 -5.60 16.86 -0.49
CA THR A 254 -6.08 15.79 0.40
C THR A 254 -4.96 15.28 1.30
N THR A 255 -5.28 15.25 2.58
CA THR A 255 -4.58 14.57 3.67
C THR A 255 -4.34 13.10 3.30
N PHE A 256 -3.08 12.67 3.20
CA PHE A 256 -2.72 11.26 3.09
C PHE A 256 -1.73 10.92 4.21
N LEU A 257 -2.25 10.23 5.23
CA LEU A 257 -1.76 8.96 5.79
C LEU A 257 -2.86 8.40 6.70
#